data_AF-N6TQ99-F1
#
_entry.id   AF-N6TQ99-F1
#
_cell.length_a   1.000
_cell.length_b   1.000
_cell.length_c   1.000
_cell.angle_alpha   90.00
_cell.angle_beta   90.00
_cell.angle_gamma   90.00
#
_symmetry.space_group_name_H-M   'P 1'
#
loop_
_entity.id
_entity.type
_entity.pdbx_description
1 polymer ?
#
loop_
_entity_poly.entity_id
_entity_poly.type
_entity_poly.pdbx_seq_one_letter_code
_entity_poly.pdbx_strand_id
1 'polypeptide(L)'
;MPNDGSRNPHAKKHPVYLQHGLVATCNNFLALQKDSLAFVLWDAGYDVWLGNYRGTYPSEEHVNLTTRDEKFWETSMDDVPLIDLPAIFHTILAHSKPDSKIIYIGHSLGTTFALMYASEFPNEAKSIIKMFVLLCPAYTLKNMISPYEVFAPFGNWVVPEIIHHLGYPVQTYRVVTKDGYILTLFHMPNDGSRNPHAKKHPVYLQHGLVATCNNFLALQKDSLAFVLWDAGYDVWLGNYRGTYPSEEHVNLTTRDEKFWETSMDDVALIDLPAIFHTILAHSKPDSKIIYIGHSLGTTFALMYASELPDEAKTIIKMFVLLCPAYTLKNMISPYKVFAPFGNWVVDTVRDLRLDRIVSEAQELARLTAPCMESPPLMRLCMQLYNLFYGPKADFGPEIVPVYFRQLPGGTSIQILNHAADLVLGNFRKYNYPPQVNRQKYGSSKAPFLDVSRIEVSTYIVYSTQDWATPEAVSIFSHLFKPLYVRM
;
A
#
# COMPACT_ATOMS: atom_id res chain seq x y z
N MET A 1 -19.38 -14.32 26.25
CA MET A 1 -20.78 -14.73 26.55
C MET A 1 -20.82 -16.24 26.70
N PRO A 2 -21.69 -16.76 27.58
CA PRO A 2 -21.46 -18.01 28.30
C PRO A 2 -21.73 -19.27 27.46
N ASN A 3 -21.08 -20.34 27.90
CA ASN A 3 -21.30 -21.74 27.56
C ASN A 3 -22.79 -22.06 27.34
N ASP A 4 -23.16 -22.26 26.08
CA ASP A 4 -24.32 -23.05 25.67
C ASP A 4 -23.84 -24.50 25.54
N GLY A 5 -24.09 -25.27 26.60
CA GLY A 5 -23.91 -26.72 26.64
C GLY A 5 -25.08 -27.46 26.00
N SER A 6 -25.28 -27.35 24.68
CA SER A 6 -26.28 -28.17 23.97
C SER A 6 -25.93 -28.61 22.55
N ARG A 7 -24.67 -28.51 22.09
CA ARG A 7 -24.26 -29.21 20.86
C ARG A 7 -24.02 -30.69 21.15
N ASN A 8 -25.05 -31.50 20.87
CA ASN A 8 -25.01 -32.97 20.86
C ASN A 8 -23.71 -33.47 20.18
N PRO A 9 -22.78 -34.12 20.90
CA PRO A 9 -21.47 -34.51 20.35
C PRO A 9 -21.56 -35.64 19.30
N HIS A 10 -22.74 -36.19 19.04
CA HIS A 10 -22.96 -37.30 18.10
C HIS A 10 -23.78 -36.93 16.84
N ALA A 11 -24.09 -35.65 16.62
CA ALA A 11 -24.83 -35.19 15.45
C ALA A 11 -23.98 -35.31 14.16
N LYS A 12 -24.40 -36.24 13.27
CA LYS A 12 -24.02 -36.43 11.85
C LYS A 12 -22.70 -35.80 11.36
N LYS A 13 -21.56 -36.19 11.93
CA LYS A 13 -20.29 -35.71 11.39
C LYS A 13 -19.85 -36.56 10.20
N HIS A 14 -20.03 -36.04 8.99
CA HIS A 14 -19.36 -36.61 7.82
C HIS A 14 -17.87 -36.27 7.90
N PRO A 15 -16.96 -37.23 7.66
CA PRO A 15 -15.53 -36.95 7.66
C PRO A 15 -15.17 -36.04 6.49
N VAL A 16 -14.46 -34.96 6.78
CA VAL A 16 -13.90 -34.02 5.80
C VAL A 16 -12.39 -34.08 5.93
N TYR A 17 -11.71 -34.44 4.84
CA TYR A 17 -10.25 -34.48 4.80
C TYR A 17 -9.70 -33.27 4.06
N LEU A 18 -8.84 -32.49 4.73
CA LEU A 18 -8.18 -31.31 4.18
C LEU A 18 -6.75 -31.64 3.77
N GLN A 19 -6.45 -31.58 2.48
CA GLN A 19 -5.12 -31.81 1.92
C GLN A 19 -4.47 -30.50 1.48
N HIS A 20 -3.29 -30.20 2.03
CA HIS A 20 -2.49 -29.04 1.65
C HIS A 20 -1.78 -29.22 0.30
N GLY A 21 -1.25 -28.12 -0.24
CA GLY A 21 -0.51 -28.09 -1.50
C GLY A 21 1.01 -28.30 -1.35
N LEU A 22 1.74 -27.97 -2.41
CA LEU A 22 3.20 -28.11 -2.48
C LEU A 22 3.91 -27.21 -1.45
N VAL A 23 4.95 -27.73 -0.80
CA VAL A 23 5.76 -27.03 0.24
C VAL A 23 4.91 -26.44 1.38
N ALA A 24 3.82 -27.12 1.75
CA ALA A 24 2.94 -26.71 2.83
C ALA A 24 2.78 -27.83 3.88
N THR A 25 2.04 -27.53 4.94
CA THR A 25 1.53 -28.52 5.91
C THR A 25 0.07 -28.22 6.21
N CYS A 26 -0.57 -29.09 6.99
CA CYS A 26 -1.94 -28.86 7.46
C CYS A 26 -2.15 -27.54 8.22
N ASN A 27 -1.09 -26.91 8.73
CA ASN A 27 -1.16 -25.61 9.41
C ASN A 27 -1.78 -24.50 8.54
N ASN A 28 -1.72 -24.62 7.21
CA ASN A 28 -2.35 -23.67 6.30
C ASN A 28 -3.88 -23.57 6.52
N PHE A 29 -4.53 -24.63 6.98
CA PHE A 29 -5.96 -24.63 7.28
C PHE A 29 -6.29 -24.11 8.68
N LEU A 30 -5.29 -23.66 9.44
CA LEU A 30 -5.41 -23.15 10.81
C LEU A 30 -4.89 -21.70 10.97
N ALA A 31 -4.30 -21.13 9.92
CA ALA A 31 -3.53 -19.88 9.98
C ALA A 31 -4.35 -18.65 10.40
N LEU A 32 -5.64 -18.61 10.09
CA LEU A 32 -6.55 -17.50 10.40
C LEU A 32 -7.35 -17.72 11.69
N GLN A 33 -6.89 -18.61 12.58
CA GLN A 33 -7.60 -18.98 13.80
C GLN A 33 -9.06 -19.35 13.49
N LYS A 34 -10.06 -18.81 14.21
CA LYS A 34 -11.49 -19.17 14.06
C LYS A 34 -12.06 -18.96 12.65
N ASP A 35 -11.46 -18.09 11.85
CA ASP A 35 -11.90 -17.84 10.48
C ASP A 35 -11.33 -18.84 9.47
N SER A 36 -10.43 -19.75 9.91
CA SER A 36 -9.87 -20.75 9.02
C SER A 36 -10.89 -21.82 8.65
N LEU A 37 -10.80 -22.33 7.42
CA LEU A 37 -11.73 -23.32 6.87
C LEU A 37 -11.95 -24.53 7.79
N ALA A 38 -10.90 -25.01 8.47
CA ALA A 38 -11.02 -26.12 9.41
C ALA A 38 -12.00 -25.83 10.55
N PHE A 39 -11.96 -24.62 11.12
CA PHE A 39 -12.85 -24.20 12.20
C PHE A 39 -14.26 -23.89 11.69
N VAL A 40 -14.38 -23.29 10.50
CA VAL A 40 -15.69 -23.07 9.86
C VAL A 40 -16.42 -24.40 9.62
N LEU A 41 -15.71 -25.41 9.12
CA LEU A 41 -16.28 -26.75 8.91
C LEU A 41 -16.60 -27.46 10.24
N TRP A 42 -15.73 -27.32 11.23
CA TRP A 42 -15.98 -27.85 12.57
C TRP A 42 -17.24 -27.23 13.20
N ASP A 43 -17.39 -25.91 13.11
CA ASP A 43 -18.56 -25.19 13.63
C ASP A 43 -19.85 -25.52 12.86
N ALA A 44 -19.72 -25.85 11.57
CA ALA A 44 -20.81 -26.39 10.77
C ALA A 44 -21.14 -27.87 11.08
N GLY A 45 -20.40 -28.53 11.97
CA GLY A 45 -20.67 -29.88 12.46
C GLY A 45 -19.99 -31.01 11.70
N TYR A 46 -18.97 -30.74 10.89
CA TYR A 46 -18.18 -31.78 10.22
C TYR A 46 -17.12 -32.40 11.14
N ASP A 47 -16.67 -33.60 10.79
CA ASP A 47 -15.51 -34.24 11.44
C ASP A 47 -14.26 -33.93 10.59
N VAL A 48 -13.42 -33.02 11.06
CA VAL A 48 -12.36 -32.41 10.24
C VAL A 48 -11.04 -33.12 10.48
N TRP A 49 -10.50 -33.71 9.42
CA TRP A 49 -9.21 -34.40 9.37
C TRP A 49 -8.20 -33.56 8.61
N LEU A 50 -7.06 -33.30 9.24
CA LEU A 50 -5.99 -32.47 8.72
C LEU A 50 -4.86 -33.35 8.17
N GLY A 51 -4.74 -33.41 6.85
CA GLY A 51 -3.78 -34.27 6.17
C GLY A 51 -2.38 -33.68 6.09
N ASN A 52 -1.38 -34.55 6.23
CA ASN A 52 -0.01 -34.34 5.78
C ASN A 52 0.41 -35.60 5.02
N TYR A 53 1.40 -35.48 4.14
CA TYR A 53 1.94 -36.61 3.37
C TYR A 53 3.43 -36.81 3.66
N ARG A 54 3.97 -37.95 3.22
CA ARG A 54 5.39 -38.32 3.41
C ARG A 54 6.36 -37.17 3.11
N GLY A 55 7.40 -37.03 3.93
CA GLY A 55 8.44 -36.00 3.74
C GLY A 55 8.03 -34.59 4.14
N THR A 56 6.84 -34.39 4.73
CA THR A 56 6.48 -33.14 5.39
C THR A 56 6.86 -33.17 6.86
N TYR A 57 7.11 -31.99 7.45
CA TYR A 57 7.55 -31.85 8.85
C TYR A 57 6.67 -32.57 9.92
N PRO A 58 5.35 -32.76 9.73
CA PRO A 58 4.56 -33.60 10.65
C PRO A 58 4.61 -35.11 10.37
N SER A 59 5.34 -35.57 9.36
CA SER A 59 5.33 -36.95 8.84
C SER A 59 6.76 -37.44 8.53
N GLU A 60 7.64 -37.33 9.51
CA GLU A 60 9.06 -37.69 9.43
C GLU A 60 9.39 -39.09 9.99
N GLU A 61 8.40 -39.83 10.47
CA GLU A 61 8.58 -41.18 11.04
C GLU A 61 8.45 -42.27 9.98
N HIS A 62 9.26 -43.31 10.08
CA HIS A 62 9.19 -44.50 9.23
C HIS A 62 9.50 -45.76 10.05
N VAL A 63 8.83 -46.87 9.73
CA VAL A 63 8.89 -48.12 10.52
C VAL A 63 10.32 -48.67 10.64
N ASN A 64 11.12 -48.52 9.57
CA ASN A 64 12.46 -49.13 9.46
C ASN A 64 13.58 -48.15 9.08
N LEU A 65 13.28 -46.88 8.83
CA LEU A 65 14.22 -45.89 8.32
C LEU A 65 14.10 -44.60 9.14
N THR A 66 15.09 -43.73 9.04
CA THR A 66 15.11 -42.41 9.66
C THR A 66 15.33 -41.33 8.60
N THR A 67 15.05 -40.07 8.94
CA THR A 67 15.34 -38.91 8.07
C THR A 67 16.83 -38.74 7.72
N ARG A 68 17.73 -39.51 8.34
CA ARG A 68 19.17 -39.56 8.02
C ARG A 68 19.52 -40.57 6.94
N ASP A 69 18.65 -41.53 6.66
CA ASP A 69 18.88 -42.57 5.65
C ASP A 69 18.50 -42.04 4.26
N GLU A 70 19.37 -42.17 3.26
CA GLU A 70 19.09 -41.70 1.89
C GLU A 70 17.80 -42.32 1.32
N LYS A 71 17.59 -43.61 1.59
CA LYS A 71 16.39 -44.37 1.20
C LYS A 71 15.09 -43.83 1.78
N PHE A 72 15.13 -43.09 2.89
CA PHE A 72 13.94 -42.45 3.43
C PHE A 72 13.39 -41.39 2.46
N TRP A 73 14.28 -40.73 1.71
CA TRP A 73 13.95 -39.65 0.77
C TRP A 73 13.74 -40.13 -0.66
N GLU A 74 13.94 -41.43 -0.95
CA GLU A 74 13.65 -42.07 -2.23
C GLU A 74 12.13 -42.22 -2.44
N THR A 75 11.42 -41.10 -2.53
CA THR A 75 9.96 -41.03 -2.69
C THR A 75 9.59 -40.22 -3.92
N SER A 76 8.43 -40.52 -4.48
CA SER A 76 7.88 -39.82 -5.64
C SER A 76 6.59 -39.08 -5.30
N MET A 77 6.23 -38.11 -6.14
CA MET A 77 4.94 -37.43 -6.04
C MET A 77 3.77 -38.42 -6.21
N ASP A 78 3.97 -39.49 -6.98
CA ASP A 78 2.96 -40.52 -7.24
C ASP A 78 2.67 -41.34 -5.98
N ASP A 79 3.63 -41.46 -5.08
CA ASP A 79 3.45 -42.25 -3.86
C ASP A 79 2.36 -41.68 -2.94
N VAL A 80 2.12 -40.36 -2.98
CA VAL A 80 1.11 -39.71 -2.14
C VAL A 80 -0.30 -40.21 -2.49
N PRO A 81 -0.78 -40.08 -3.74
CA PRO A 81 -2.07 -40.64 -4.11
C PRO A 81 -2.08 -42.17 -4.15
N LEU A 82 -0.96 -42.83 -4.45
CA LEU A 82 -0.93 -44.30 -4.61
C LEU A 82 -0.81 -45.07 -3.30
N ILE A 83 -0.21 -44.47 -2.27
CA ILE A 83 0.14 -45.16 -1.02
C ILE A 83 -0.40 -44.38 0.19
N ASP A 84 -0.13 -43.08 0.30
CA ASP A 84 -0.50 -42.30 1.50
C ASP A 84 -2.02 -42.11 1.60
N LEU A 85 -2.67 -41.68 0.51
CA LEU A 85 -4.12 -41.42 0.51
C LEU A 85 -4.96 -42.67 0.84
N PRO A 86 -4.72 -43.87 0.25
CA PRO A 86 -5.41 -45.08 0.68
C PRO A 86 -5.27 -45.35 2.19
N ALA A 87 -4.05 -45.27 2.73
CA ALA A 87 -3.79 -45.52 4.15
C ALA A 87 -4.51 -44.50 5.05
N ILE A 88 -4.48 -43.23 4.65
CA ILE A 88 -5.17 -42.14 5.35
C ILE A 88 -6.68 -42.34 5.30
N PHE A 89 -7.25 -42.60 4.12
CA PHE A 89 -8.71 -42.77 3.98
C PHE A 89 -9.23 -43.97 4.76
N HIS A 90 -8.52 -45.11 4.73
CA HIS A 90 -8.89 -46.28 5.52
C HIS A 90 -8.82 -45.98 7.02
N THR A 91 -7.82 -45.22 7.45
CA THR A 91 -7.71 -44.77 8.84
C THR A 91 -8.88 -43.87 9.24
N ILE A 92 -9.21 -42.87 8.42
CA ILE A 92 -10.35 -41.96 8.66
C ILE A 92 -11.66 -42.76 8.76
N LEU A 93 -11.90 -43.68 7.82
CA LEU A 93 -13.13 -44.49 7.79
C LEU A 93 -13.22 -45.44 8.98
N ALA A 94 -12.11 -46.03 9.40
CA ALA A 94 -12.07 -46.88 10.59
C ALA A 94 -12.43 -46.13 11.88
N HIS A 95 -12.20 -44.82 11.92
CA HIS A 95 -12.58 -43.94 13.04
C HIS A 95 -13.91 -43.21 12.82
N SER A 96 -14.53 -43.40 11.65
CA SER A 96 -15.82 -42.81 11.29
C SER A 96 -16.97 -43.78 11.56
N LYS A 97 -18.22 -43.28 11.46
CA LYS A 97 -19.40 -44.15 11.56
C LYS A 97 -19.42 -45.16 10.39
N PRO A 98 -20.03 -46.35 10.57
CA PRO A 98 -20.29 -47.27 9.48
C PRO A 98 -20.96 -46.56 8.28
N ASP A 99 -20.57 -46.95 7.07
CA ASP A 99 -21.05 -46.39 5.79
C ASP A 99 -20.75 -44.89 5.57
N SER A 100 -19.87 -44.29 6.37
CA SER A 100 -19.41 -42.93 6.13
C SER A 100 -18.62 -42.85 4.83
N LYS A 101 -18.74 -41.70 4.15
CA LYS A 101 -17.92 -41.35 2.99
C LYS A 101 -17.20 -40.04 3.26
N ILE A 102 -15.96 -39.95 2.81
CA ILE A 102 -15.06 -38.81 3.00
C ILE A 102 -15.43 -37.70 2.01
N ILE A 103 -15.50 -36.47 2.50
CA ILE A 103 -15.47 -35.27 1.66
C ILE A 103 -14.00 -34.85 1.56
N TYR A 104 -13.42 -34.98 0.38
CA TYR A 104 -12.03 -34.58 0.16
C TYR A 104 -11.99 -33.11 -0.25
N ILE A 105 -11.17 -32.30 0.42
CA ILE A 105 -10.90 -30.91 0.05
C ILE A 105 -9.40 -30.76 -0.16
N GLY A 106 -8.99 -30.59 -1.42
CA GLY A 106 -7.60 -30.35 -1.79
C GLY A 106 -7.35 -28.89 -2.09
N HIS A 107 -6.19 -28.37 -1.71
CA HIS A 107 -5.68 -27.07 -2.15
C HIS A 107 -4.42 -27.21 -2.99
N SER A 108 -4.34 -26.51 -4.13
CA SER A 108 -3.15 -26.52 -5.00
C SER A 108 -2.75 -27.96 -5.37
N LEU A 109 -1.52 -28.41 -5.11
CA LEU A 109 -1.07 -29.78 -5.39
C LEU A 109 -1.95 -30.88 -4.76
N GLY A 110 -2.62 -30.58 -3.63
CA GLY A 110 -3.59 -31.50 -3.05
C GLY A 110 -4.75 -31.84 -3.99
N THR A 111 -5.13 -30.92 -4.88
CA THR A 111 -6.14 -31.21 -5.91
C THR A 111 -5.64 -32.22 -6.93
N THR A 112 -4.35 -32.17 -7.29
CA THR A 112 -3.71 -33.11 -8.19
C THR A 112 -3.73 -34.50 -7.59
N PHE A 113 -3.39 -34.64 -6.30
CA PHE A 113 -3.46 -35.93 -5.61
C PHE A 113 -4.87 -36.52 -5.60
N ALA A 114 -5.89 -35.70 -5.37
CA ALA A 114 -7.29 -36.15 -5.47
C ALA A 114 -7.62 -36.72 -6.85
N LEU A 115 -7.23 -36.03 -7.91
CA LEU A 115 -7.48 -36.46 -9.29
C LEU A 115 -6.68 -37.72 -9.64
N MET A 116 -5.42 -37.82 -9.21
CA MET A 116 -4.58 -39.01 -9.39
C MET A 116 -5.18 -40.22 -8.67
N TYR A 117 -5.58 -40.07 -7.40
CA TYR A 117 -6.23 -41.13 -6.63
C TYR A 117 -7.53 -41.59 -7.28
N ALA A 118 -8.38 -40.65 -7.72
CA ALA A 118 -9.63 -40.99 -8.40
C ALA A 118 -9.43 -41.67 -9.76
N SER A 119 -8.33 -41.34 -10.44
CA SER A 119 -7.95 -41.96 -11.72
C SER A 119 -7.43 -43.38 -11.53
N GLU A 120 -6.58 -43.61 -10.52
CA GLU A 120 -5.98 -44.93 -10.28
C GLU A 120 -6.95 -45.89 -9.58
N PHE A 121 -7.73 -45.40 -8.62
CA PHE A 121 -8.64 -46.21 -7.81
C PHE A 121 -10.12 -45.80 -8.00
N PRO A 122 -10.69 -45.81 -9.22
CA PRO A 122 -12.00 -45.24 -9.50
C PRO A 122 -13.14 -45.95 -8.76
N ASN A 123 -13.07 -47.27 -8.61
CA ASN A 123 -14.08 -48.05 -7.89
C ASN A 123 -14.03 -47.79 -6.39
N GLU A 124 -12.83 -47.72 -5.83
CA GLU A 124 -12.63 -47.42 -4.41
C GLU A 124 -13.07 -45.99 -4.10
N ALA A 125 -12.61 -45.01 -4.89
CA ALA A 125 -13.01 -43.61 -4.78
C ALA A 125 -14.54 -43.46 -4.81
N LYS A 126 -15.23 -44.15 -5.73
CA LYS A 126 -16.71 -44.16 -5.77
C LYS A 126 -17.35 -44.73 -4.50
N SER A 127 -16.70 -45.73 -3.90
CA SER A 127 -17.19 -46.38 -2.67
C SER A 127 -16.97 -45.51 -1.43
N ILE A 128 -15.81 -44.88 -1.28
CA ILE A 128 -15.42 -44.21 -0.03
C ILE A 128 -15.43 -42.67 -0.07
N ILE A 129 -15.36 -42.06 -1.25
CA ILE A 129 -15.40 -40.60 -1.41
C ILE A 129 -16.81 -40.15 -1.76
N LYS A 130 -17.32 -39.18 -1.02
CA LYS A 130 -18.63 -38.54 -1.27
C LYS A 130 -18.51 -37.49 -2.36
N MET A 131 -17.48 -36.66 -2.29
CA MET A 131 -17.18 -35.60 -3.24
C MET A 131 -15.73 -35.14 -3.09
N PHE A 132 -15.17 -34.64 -4.20
CA PHE A 132 -13.92 -33.90 -4.22
C PHE A 132 -14.24 -32.41 -4.37
N VAL A 133 -13.63 -31.59 -3.51
CA VAL A 133 -13.63 -30.12 -3.59
C VAL A 133 -12.22 -29.70 -3.92
N LEU A 134 -12.03 -29.10 -5.10
CA LEU A 134 -10.71 -28.75 -5.62
C LEU A 134 -10.52 -27.23 -5.51
N LEU A 135 -9.82 -26.78 -4.46
CA LEU A 135 -9.49 -25.37 -4.25
C LEU A 135 -8.21 -25.04 -5.02
N CYS A 136 -8.29 -24.10 -5.97
CA CYS A 136 -7.17 -23.73 -6.84
C CYS A 136 -6.54 -24.96 -7.54
N PRO A 137 -7.30 -25.63 -8.45
CA PRO A 137 -6.86 -26.89 -9.04
C PRO A 137 -5.57 -26.74 -9.85
N ALA A 138 -4.57 -27.57 -9.51
CA ALA A 138 -3.29 -27.64 -10.21
C ALA A 138 -3.29 -28.88 -11.12
N TYR A 139 -3.30 -28.68 -12.43
CA TYR A 139 -3.29 -29.77 -13.43
C TYR A 139 -2.11 -29.66 -14.39
N THR A 140 -1.93 -28.50 -15.02
CA THR A 140 -0.77 -28.18 -15.85
C THR A 140 -0.17 -26.86 -15.44
N LEU A 141 1.14 -26.83 -15.21
CA LEU A 141 1.87 -25.61 -14.86
C LEU A 141 2.38 -24.85 -16.10
N LYS A 142 1.96 -25.25 -17.31
CA LYS A 142 2.43 -24.70 -18.60
C LYS A 142 2.16 -23.20 -18.75
N ASN A 143 1.13 -22.69 -18.08
CA ASN A 143 0.75 -21.27 -18.08
C ASN A 143 0.83 -20.69 -16.65
N MET A 144 1.76 -21.16 -15.81
CA MET A 144 1.98 -20.50 -14.52
C MET A 144 2.48 -19.08 -14.76
N ILE A 145 1.56 -18.13 -14.58
CA ILE A 145 1.89 -16.73 -14.42
C ILE A 145 2.47 -16.61 -13.02
N SER A 146 3.73 -16.19 -12.92
CA SER A 146 4.36 -15.96 -11.61
C SER A 146 3.50 -15.00 -10.78
N PRO A 147 3.43 -15.10 -9.44
CA PRO A 147 2.87 -14.02 -8.61
C PRO A 147 3.49 -12.67 -8.99
N TYR A 148 4.76 -12.70 -9.38
CA TYR A 148 5.48 -11.57 -9.93
C TYR A 148 4.78 -10.98 -11.15
N GLU A 149 4.15 -11.78 -12.00
CA GLU A 149 3.60 -11.40 -13.31
C GLU A 149 2.10 -11.04 -13.23
N VAL A 150 1.40 -11.45 -12.15
CA VAL A 150 0.04 -10.97 -11.80
C VAL A 150 0.07 -9.59 -11.12
N PHE A 151 1.08 -9.32 -10.27
CA PHE A 151 1.24 -8.04 -9.55
C PHE A 151 2.23 -7.06 -10.22
N ALA A 152 3.17 -7.53 -11.07
CA ALA A 152 4.05 -6.66 -11.86
C ALA A 152 3.36 -5.68 -12.81
N PRO A 153 2.18 -5.94 -13.40
CA PRO A 153 1.59 -4.99 -14.33
C PRO A 153 1.33 -3.65 -13.63
N PHE A 154 0.70 -3.64 -12.45
CA PHE A 154 0.43 -2.41 -11.70
C PHE A 154 1.69 -1.65 -11.24
N GLY A 155 2.79 -2.37 -10.98
CA GLY A 155 4.06 -1.74 -10.63
C GLY A 155 4.79 -1.10 -11.82
N ASN A 156 4.48 -1.51 -13.05
CA ASN A 156 5.07 -0.97 -14.28
C ASN A 156 4.14 -0.02 -15.03
N TRP A 157 2.85 -0.03 -14.70
CA TRP A 157 1.84 0.79 -15.35
C TRP A 157 1.92 2.24 -14.90
N VAL A 158 1.69 3.13 -15.86
CA VAL A 158 1.49 4.55 -15.55
C VAL A 158 0.10 4.77 -14.97
N VAL A 159 -0.09 5.83 -14.20
CA VAL A 159 -1.36 6.15 -13.50
C VAL A 159 -2.61 5.96 -14.38
N PRO A 160 -2.66 6.45 -15.64
CA PRO A 160 -3.85 6.25 -16.47
C PRO A 160 -4.19 4.78 -16.74
N GLU A 161 -3.18 3.93 -16.94
CA GLU A 161 -3.37 2.51 -17.22
C GLU A 161 -3.97 1.79 -16.02
N ILE A 162 -3.50 2.10 -14.80
CA ILE A 162 -4.06 1.55 -13.55
C ILE A 162 -5.55 1.90 -13.43
N ILE A 163 -5.90 3.18 -13.63
CA ILE A 163 -7.27 3.67 -13.47
C ILE A 163 -8.20 3.08 -14.55
N HIS A 164 -7.74 3.06 -15.80
CA HIS A 164 -8.50 2.47 -16.91
C HIS A 164 -8.72 0.97 -16.73
N HIS A 165 -7.68 0.22 -16.33
CA HIS A 165 -7.78 -1.22 -16.11
C HIS A 165 -8.80 -1.59 -15.02
N LEU A 166 -8.89 -0.78 -13.96
CA LEU A 166 -9.86 -0.97 -12.89
C LEU A 166 -11.29 -0.53 -13.28
N GLY A 167 -11.47 -0.02 -14.51
CA GLY A 167 -12.77 0.31 -15.10
C GLY A 167 -13.28 1.70 -14.71
N TYR A 168 -12.39 2.64 -14.43
CA TYR A 168 -12.72 4.03 -14.11
C TYR A 168 -12.25 4.98 -15.23
N PRO A 169 -12.95 6.10 -15.46
CA PRO A 169 -12.50 7.10 -16.41
C PRO A 169 -11.32 7.90 -15.84
N VAL A 170 -10.41 8.31 -16.71
CA VAL A 170 -9.31 9.22 -16.36
C VAL A 170 -9.01 10.18 -17.51
N GLN A 171 -8.64 11.40 -17.15
CA GLN A 171 -8.15 12.45 -18.04
C GLN A 171 -6.82 12.96 -17.49
N THR A 172 -5.91 13.33 -18.37
CA THR A 172 -4.61 13.91 -18.00
C THR A 172 -4.59 15.38 -18.39
N TYR A 173 -4.31 16.23 -17.41
CA TYR A 173 -4.16 17.68 -17.58
C TYR A 173 -2.70 18.07 -17.37
N ARG A 174 -2.23 18.99 -18.22
CA ARG A 174 -0.91 19.61 -18.10
C ARG A 174 -1.09 21.04 -17.60
N VAL A 175 -0.71 21.30 -16.37
CA VAL A 175 -0.90 22.59 -15.69
C VAL A 175 0.39 23.39 -15.80
N VAL A 176 0.37 24.53 -16.48
CA VAL A 176 1.53 25.42 -16.59
C VAL A 176 1.51 26.43 -15.45
N THR A 177 2.55 26.43 -14.63
CA THR A 177 2.69 27.38 -13.52
C THR A 177 3.21 28.73 -14.02
N LYS A 178 3.04 29.79 -13.20
CA LYS A 178 3.49 31.16 -13.56
C LYS A 178 5.00 31.27 -13.78
N ASP A 179 5.78 30.39 -13.17
CA ASP A 179 7.23 30.33 -13.30
C ASP A 179 7.70 29.33 -14.37
N GLY A 180 6.78 28.61 -15.02
CA GLY A 180 7.05 27.83 -16.23
C GLY A 180 7.15 26.32 -16.03
N TYR A 181 6.92 25.77 -14.83
CA TYR A 181 6.81 24.32 -14.64
C TYR A 181 5.53 23.79 -15.27
N ILE A 182 5.58 22.56 -15.76
CA ILE A 182 4.42 21.86 -16.33
C ILE A 182 4.13 20.64 -15.45
N LEU A 183 3.02 20.72 -14.72
CA LEU A 183 2.62 19.71 -13.74
C LEU A 183 1.60 18.75 -14.36
N THR A 184 1.78 17.45 -14.13
CA THR A 184 0.81 16.43 -14.53
C THR A 184 -0.24 16.23 -13.44
N LEU A 185 -1.49 16.54 -13.78
CA LEU A 185 -2.67 16.41 -12.94
C LEU A 185 -3.60 15.37 -13.56
N PHE A 186 -3.93 14.30 -12.84
CA PHE A 186 -4.90 13.32 -13.31
C PHE A 186 -6.29 13.61 -12.73
N HIS A 187 -7.32 13.43 -13.53
CA HIS A 187 -8.70 13.69 -13.18
C HIS A 187 -9.54 12.44 -13.47
N MET A 188 -10.24 11.94 -12.47
CA MET A 188 -11.20 10.86 -12.59
C MET A 188 -12.61 11.47 -12.58
N PRO A 189 -13.16 11.84 -13.76
CA PRO A 189 -14.43 12.53 -13.83
C PRO A 189 -15.55 11.62 -13.33
N ASN A 190 -16.45 12.16 -12.53
CA ASN A 190 -17.63 11.42 -12.07
C ASN A 190 -18.91 11.90 -12.76
N ASP A 191 -19.41 11.09 -13.69
CA ASP A 191 -20.64 11.38 -14.41
C ASP A 191 -21.91 11.02 -13.60
N GLY A 192 -21.77 10.36 -12.45
CA GLY A 192 -22.87 9.87 -11.62
C GLY A 192 -23.44 8.53 -12.07
N SER A 193 -22.80 7.84 -13.04
CA SER A 193 -23.26 6.55 -13.58
C SER A 193 -23.43 5.46 -12.52
N ARG A 194 -22.55 5.42 -11.51
CA ARG A 194 -22.61 4.44 -10.41
C ARG A 194 -23.32 4.94 -9.15
N ASN A 195 -23.56 6.25 -9.04
CA ASN A 195 -24.17 6.86 -7.87
C ASN A 195 -25.14 7.97 -8.28
N PRO A 196 -26.46 7.72 -8.27
CA PRO A 196 -27.49 8.71 -8.61
C PRO A 196 -27.48 9.96 -7.72
N HIS A 197 -26.85 9.89 -6.54
CA HIS A 197 -26.71 10.99 -5.59
C HIS A 197 -25.33 11.66 -5.67
N ALA A 198 -24.53 11.37 -6.71
CA ALA A 198 -23.21 11.94 -6.90
C ALA A 198 -23.24 13.47 -6.84
N LYS A 199 -22.57 14.02 -5.83
CA LYS A 199 -22.50 15.47 -5.63
C LYS A 199 -21.51 16.13 -6.58
N LYS A 200 -20.62 15.36 -7.21
CA LYS A 200 -19.58 15.83 -8.15
C LYS A 200 -18.77 16.99 -7.56
N HIS A 201 -18.49 16.93 -6.27
CA HIS A 201 -17.66 17.91 -5.60
C HIS A 201 -16.19 17.53 -5.84
N PRO A 202 -15.33 18.49 -6.23
CA PRO A 202 -13.93 18.22 -6.50
C PRO A 202 -13.19 17.85 -5.20
N VAL A 203 -12.49 16.73 -5.23
CA VAL A 203 -11.57 16.27 -4.18
C VAL A 203 -10.17 16.19 -4.76
N TYR A 204 -9.24 16.96 -4.19
CA TYR A 204 -7.84 16.95 -4.59
C TYR A 204 -7.00 16.12 -3.61
N LEU A 205 -6.28 15.14 -4.12
CA LEU A 205 -5.39 14.27 -3.36
C LEU A 205 -3.93 14.65 -3.62
N GLN A 206 -3.22 15.05 -2.55
CA GLN A 206 -1.80 15.43 -2.58
C GLN A 206 -0.94 14.43 -1.81
N HIS A 207 0.02 13.83 -2.51
CA HIS A 207 0.98 12.89 -1.92
C HIS A 207 2.05 13.61 -1.06
N GLY A 208 2.82 12.81 -0.32
CA GLY A 208 3.90 13.28 0.55
C GLY A 208 5.26 13.39 -0.14
N LEU A 209 6.30 13.56 0.67
CA LEU A 209 7.69 13.69 0.23
C LEU A 209 8.15 12.43 -0.52
N VAL A 210 8.81 12.60 -1.67
CA VAL A 210 9.44 11.51 -2.45
C VAL A 210 8.43 10.45 -2.92
N ALA A 211 7.14 10.80 -2.99
CA ALA A 211 6.06 9.96 -3.49
C ALA A 211 5.47 10.53 -4.78
N THR A 212 4.45 9.86 -5.33
CA THR A 212 3.58 10.39 -6.39
C THR A 212 2.13 10.12 -6.03
N CYS A 213 1.19 10.59 -6.86
CA CYS A 213 -0.23 10.28 -6.69
C CYS A 213 -0.57 8.77 -6.71
N ASN A 214 0.34 7.89 -7.15
CA ASN A 214 0.19 6.44 -7.07
C ASN A 214 -0.11 5.92 -5.66
N ASN A 215 0.32 6.65 -4.62
CA ASN A 215 -0.01 6.31 -3.23
C ASN A 215 -1.53 6.18 -2.97
N PHE A 216 -2.36 6.88 -3.76
CA PHE A 216 -3.81 6.83 -3.66
C PHE A 216 -4.46 5.78 -4.57
N LEU A 217 -3.66 4.94 -5.23
CA LEU A 217 -4.07 3.90 -6.20
C LEU A 217 -3.51 2.50 -5.87
N ALA A 218 -2.56 2.40 -4.92
CA ALA A 218 -1.76 1.19 -4.69
C ALA A 218 -2.58 -0.02 -4.19
N LEU A 219 -3.69 0.21 -3.49
CA LEU A 219 -4.61 -0.82 -2.96
C LEU A 219 -5.71 -1.21 -3.96
N GLN A 220 -5.53 -0.93 -5.25
CA GLN A 220 -6.55 -1.14 -6.28
C GLN A 220 -7.88 -0.49 -5.88
N LYS A 221 -9.03 -1.19 -6.01
CA LYS A 221 -10.37 -0.63 -5.72
C LYS A 221 -10.57 -0.18 -4.27
N ASP A 222 -9.77 -0.68 -3.33
CA ASP A 222 -9.82 -0.24 -1.92
C ASP A 222 -9.01 1.05 -1.68
N SER A 223 -8.33 1.57 -2.70
CA SER A 223 -7.60 2.83 -2.58
C SER A 223 -8.53 4.03 -2.48
N LEU A 224 -8.07 5.05 -1.73
CA LEU A 224 -8.83 6.25 -1.43
C LEU A 224 -9.43 6.92 -2.69
N ALA A 225 -8.71 6.96 -3.81
CA ALA A 225 -9.20 7.58 -5.04
C ALA A 225 -10.47 6.90 -5.56
N PHE A 226 -10.51 5.56 -5.57
CA PHE A 226 -11.66 4.79 -6.06
C PHE A 226 -12.81 4.81 -5.08
N VAL A 227 -12.52 4.69 -3.77
CA VAL A 227 -13.54 4.80 -2.71
C VAL A 227 -14.26 6.15 -2.79
N LEU A 228 -13.53 7.24 -2.99
CA LEU A 228 -14.11 8.58 -3.17
C LEU A 228 -14.92 8.68 -4.47
N TRP A 229 -14.40 8.12 -5.57
CA TRP A 229 -15.10 8.15 -6.84
C TRP A 229 -16.42 7.35 -6.76
N ASP A 230 -16.42 6.14 -6.20
CA ASP A 230 -17.64 5.33 -6.04
C ASP A 230 -18.63 6.00 -5.05
N ALA A 231 -18.13 6.78 -4.09
CA ALA A 231 -18.94 7.63 -3.22
C ALA A 231 -19.55 8.87 -3.93
N GLY A 232 -19.24 9.11 -5.20
CA GLY A 232 -19.84 10.17 -6.02
C GLY A 232 -19.08 11.50 -6.03
N TYR A 233 -17.81 11.49 -5.62
CA TYR A 233 -16.91 12.65 -5.72
C TYR A 233 -16.20 12.70 -7.07
N ASP A 234 -15.75 13.91 -7.41
CA ASP A 234 -14.96 14.19 -8.61
C ASP A 234 -13.48 14.25 -8.21
N VAL A 235 -12.68 13.24 -8.59
CA VAL A 235 -11.39 12.99 -7.94
C VAL A 235 -10.23 13.49 -8.79
N TRP A 236 -9.35 14.30 -8.18
CA TRP A 236 -8.19 14.92 -8.80
C TRP A 236 -6.92 14.47 -8.06
N LEU A 237 -5.93 13.98 -8.81
CA LEU A 237 -4.69 13.38 -8.31
C LEU A 237 -3.50 14.26 -8.71
N GLY A 238 -2.93 14.94 -7.72
CA GLY A 238 -1.86 15.92 -7.94
C GLY A 238 -0.46 15.34 -7.89
N ASN A 239 0.45 15.91 -8.68
CA ASN A 239 1.90 15.68 -8.59
C ASN A 239 2.62 17.04 -8.61
N TYR A 240 3.46 17.30 -7.62
CA TYR A 240 4.20 18.57 -7.53
C TYR A 240 5.47 18.56 -8.38
N ARG A 241 6.02 19.74 -8.70
CA ARG A 241 7.22 19.92 -9.53
C ARG A 241 8.41 19.04 -9.12
N GLY A 242 9.09 18.45 -10.09
CA GLY A 242 10.29 17.62 -9.86
C GLY A 242 9.99 16.20 -9.36
N THR A 243 8.71 15.81 -9.28
CA THR A 243 8.33 14.39 -9.25
C THR A 243 8.34 13.84 -10.68
N TYR A 244 8.56 12.53 -10.86
CA TYR A 244 8.64 11.90 -12.18
C TYR A 244 7.50 12.28 -13.14
N PRO A 245 6.21 12.37 -12.72
CA PRO A 245 5.14 12.84 -13.60
C PRO A 245 5.19 14.34 -13.94
N SER A 246 5.89 15.17 -13.17
CA SER A 246 5.93 16.63 -13.24
C SER A 246 7.37 17.16 -13.37
N GLU A 247 8.16 16.53 -14.23
CA GLU A 247 9.57 16.85 -14.52
C GLU A 247 9.75 17.68 -15.82
N GLU A 248 8.83 18.60 -16.07
CA GLU A 248 8.81 19.40 -17.30
C GLU A 248 8.74 20.90 -17.02
N HIS A 249 9.34 21.70 -17.90
CA HIS A 249 9.34 23.16 -17.81
C HIS A 249 9.38 23.77 -19.21
N VAL A 250 8.77 24.94 -19.38
CA VAL A 250 8.63 25.62 -20.69
C VAL A 250 9.99 25.99 -21.29
N ASN A 251 10.94 26.42 -20.45
CA ASN A 251 12.24 26.94 -20.87
C ASN A 251 13.47 26.21 -20.30
N LEU A 252 13.27 25.23 -19.42
CA LEU A 252 14.36 24.55 -18.69
C LEU A 252 14.21 23.05 -18.88
N THR A 253 15.31 22.32 -18.74
CA THR A 253 15.36 20.87 -18.77
C THR A 253 15.80 20.33 -17.42
N THR A 254 15.58 19.05 -17.17
CA THR A 254 16.08 18.37 -15.96
C THR A 254 17.62 18.37 -15.85
N ARG A 255 18.35 18.80 -16.88
CA ARG A 255 19.82 18.97 -16.86
C ARG A 255 20.28 20.33 -16.36
N ASP A 256 19.37 21.30 -16.29
CA ASP A 256 19.69 22.65 -15.83
C ASP A 256 19.61 22.71 -14.29
N GLU A 257 20.67 23.15 -13.62
CA GLU A 257 20.71 23.28 -12.14
C GLU A 257 19.52 24.10 -11.62
N LYS A 258 19.16 25.18 -12.34
CA LYS A 258 18.04 26.07 -12.04
C LYS A 258 16.68 25.35 -12.02
N PHE A 259 16.52 24.26 -12.77
CA PHE A 259 15.29 23.46 -12.72
C PHE A 259 15.06 22.83 -11.33
N TRP A 260 16.13 22.56 -10.58
CA TRP A 260 16.08 21.89 -9.29
C TRP A 260 16.10 22.84 -8.09
N GLU A 261 16.19 24.16 -8.31
CA GLU A 261 16.19 25.20 -7.27
C GLU A 261 14.78 25.48 -6.69
N THR A 262 14.02 24.42 -6.42
CA THR A 262 12.63 24.47 -5.96
C THR A 262 12.50 24.09 -4.49
N SER A 263 11.62 24.75 -3.76
CA SER A 263 11.35 24.53 -2.34
C SER A 263 9.87 24.24 -2.10
N MET A 264 9.53 23.89 -0.85
CA MET A 264 8.11 23.77 -0.46
C MET A 264 7.32 25.08 -0.65
N ASP A 265 7.98 26.26 -0.62
CA ASP A 265 7.30 27.53 -0.88
C ASP A 265 6.76 27.57 -2.31
N ASP A 266 7.55 27.07 -3.26
CA ASP A 266 7.18 27.07 -4.68
C ASP A 266 6.00 26.11 -4.93
N VAL A 267 6.00 24.95 -4.28
CA VAL A 267 4.85 24.03 -4.34
C VAL A 267 3.60 24.68 -3.75
N ALA A 268 3.70 25.24 -2.54
CA ALA A 268 2.55 25.79 -1.83
C ALA A 268 1.98 27.08 -2.47
N LEU A 269 2.84 27.95 -2.99
CA LEU A 269 2.47 29.31 -3.44
C LEU A 269 2.46 29.48 -4.96
N ILE A 270 2.81 28.42 -5.71
CA ILE A 270 2.84 28.45 -7.17
C ILE A 270 2.14 27.23 -7.76
N ASP A 271 2.50 26.01 -7.36
CA ASP A 271 1.86 24.80 -7.90
C ASP A 271 0.40 24.70 -7.47
N LEU A 272 0.14 24.79 -6.16
CA LEU A 272 -1.22 24.64 -5.62
C LEU A 272 -2.21 25.66 -6.20
N PRO A 273 -1.92 26.98 -6.27
CA PRO A 273 -2.82 27.92 -6.95
C PRO A 273 -3.11 27.54 -8.41
N ALA A 274 -2.08 27.19 -9.19
CA ALA A 274 -2.26 26.83 -10.59
C ALA A 274 -3.13 25.56 -10.75
N ILE A 275 -2.92 24.56 -9.89
CA ILE A 275 -3.71 23.34 -9.84
C ILE A 275 -5.15 23.64 -9.43
N PHE A 276 -5.37 24.39 -8.34
CA PHE A 276 -6.71 24.68 -7.84
C PHE A 276 -7.53 25.49 -8.84
N HIS A 277 -6.95 26.51 -9.49
CA HIS A 277 -7.65 27.22 -10.54
C HIS A 277 -7.99 26.32 -11.73
N THR A 278 -7.10 25.39 -12.10
CA THR A 278 -7.40 24.39 -13.14
C THR A 278 -8.58 23.52 -12.74
N ILE A 279 -8.61 23.00 -11.50
CA ILE A 279 -9.71 22.17 -10.99
C ILE A 279 -11.04 22.95 -11.02
N LEU A 280 -11.04 24.19 -10.51
CA LEU A 280 -12.23 25.03 -10.46
C LEU A 280 -12.76 25.37 -11.86
N ALA A 281 -11.87 25.63 -12.83
CA ALA A 281 -12.24 25.90 -14.21
C ALA A 281 -12.94 24.71 -14.90
N HIS A 282 -12.67 23.48 -14.44
CA HIS A 282 -13.30 22.26 -14.93
C HIS A 282 -14.43 21.75 -14.01
N SER A 283 -14.69 22.45 -12.91
CA SER A 283 -15.76 22.14 -11.96
C SER A 283 -17.01 22.98 -12.25
N LYS A 284 -18.13 22.65 -11.58
CA LYS A 284 -19.33 23.50 -11.64
C LYS A 284 -19.04 24.89 -11.04
N PRO A 285 -19.76 25.94 -11.48
CA PRO A 285 -19.73 27.24 -10.82
C PRO A 285 -19.93 27.11 -9.31
N ASP A 286 -19.22 27.94 -8.54
CA ASP A 286 -19.24 28.00 -7.08
C ASP A 286 -18.78 26.72 -6.35
N SER A 287 -18.18 25.77 -7.07
CA SER A 287 -17.56 24.59 -6.45
C SER A 287 -16.42 25.01 -5.54
N LYS A 288 -16.27 24.27 -4.43
CA LYS A 288 -15.12 24.38 -3.54
C LYS A 288 -14.40 23.05 -3.46
N ILE A 289 -13.07 23.08 -3.39
CA ILE A 289 -12.21 21.90 -3.38
C ILE A 289 -12.15 21.31 -1.97
N ILE A 290 -12.33 20.01 -1.84
CA ILE A 290 -11.94 19.27 -0.65
C ILE A 290 -10.50 18.84 -0.86
N TYR A 291 -9.59 19.33 -0.01
CA TYR A 291 -8.18 18.98 -0.10
C TYR A 291 -7.86 17.84 0.88
N ILE A 292 -7.24 16.78 0.39
CA ILE A 292 -6.73 15.69 1.22
C ILE A 292 -5.23 15.55 0.96
N GLY A 293 -4.41 15.82 1.98
CA GLY A 293 -2.95 15.72 1.90
C GLY A 293 -2.43 14.60 2.78
N HIS A 294 -1.36 13.93 2.36
CA HIS A 294 -0.62 12.98 3.18
C HIS A 294 0.80 13.47 3.46
N SER A 295 1.27 13.35 4.71
CA SER A 295 2.65 13.69 5.10
C SER A 295 3.02 15.12 4.64
N LEU A 296 4.06 15.30 3.81
CA LEU A 296 4.44 16.62 3.27
C LEU A 296 3.33 17.31 2.46
N GLY A 297 2.41 16.56 1.88
CA GLY A 297 1.22 17.10 1.23
C GLY A 297 0.34 17.91 2.20
N THR A 298 0.38 17.59 3.50
CA THR A 298 -0.31 18.41 4.52
C THR A 298 0.41 19.73 4.77
N THR A 299 1.74 19.73 4.73
CA THR A 299 2.58 20.92 4.89
C THR A 299 2.25 21.93 3.80
N PHE A 300 2.13 21.51 2.55
CA PHE A 300 1.77 22.40 1.45
C PHE A 300 0.42 23.09 1.66
N ALA A 301 -0.60 22.37 2.15
CA ALA A 301 -1.89 22.95 2.49
C ALA A 301 -1.78 23.99 3.61
N LEU A 302 -1.04 23.69 4.68
CA LEU A 302 -0.81 24.62 5.78
C LEU A 302 -0.09 25.89 5.30
N MET A 303 0.98 25.72 4.51
CA MET A 303 1.73 26.85 3.95
C MET A 303 0.86 27.72 3.03
N TYR A 304 0.10 27.08 2.12
CA TYR A 304 -0.82 27.77 1.21
C TYR A 304 -1.87 28.57 1.97
N ALA A 305 -2.56 27.96 2.93
CA ALA A 305 -3.64 28.61 3.67
C ALA A 305 -3.15 29.66 4.68
N SER A 306 -1.92 29.54 5.19
CA SER A 306 -1.30 30.56 6.03
C SER A 306 -0.93 31.81 5.24
N GLU A 307 -0.44 31.67 4.02
CA GLU A 307 0.03 32.80 3.20
C GLU A 307 -1.08 33.43 2.36
N LEU A 308 -2.03 32.62 1.88
CA LEU A 308 -3.15 33.03 1.05
C LEU A 308 -4.51 32.71 1.72
N PRO A 309 -4.78 33.23 2.94
CA PRO A 309 -5.95 32.83 3.71
C PRO A 309 -7.29 33.20 3.06
N ASP A 310 -7.38 34.38 2.43
CA ASP A 310 -8.61 34.85 1.76
C ASP A 310 -8.96 33.97 0.56
N GLU A 311 -7.96 33.61 -0.24
CA GLU A 311 -8.12 32.72 -1.38
C GLU A 311 -8.49 31.31 -0.90
N ALA A 312 -7.76 30.77 0.07
CA ALA A 312 -8.02 29.46 0.65
C ALA A 312 -9.46 29.35 1.20
N LYS A 313 -9.93 30.34 1.96
CA LYS A 313 -11.31 30.42 2.47
C LYS A 313 -12.35 30.45 1.37
N THR A 314 -12.03 31.11 0.26
CA THR A 314 -12.92 31.24 -0.89
C THR A 314 -13.04 29.92 -1.62
N ILE A 315 -11.93 29.25 -1.94
CA ILE A 315 -11.93 28.12 -2.88
C ILE A 315 -11.86 26.74 -2.23
N ILE A 316 -11.38 26.64 -0.98
CA ILE A 316 -11.26 25.36 -0.27
C ILE A 316 -12.46 25.17 0.66
N LYS A 317 -13.13 24.03 0.53
CA LYS A 317 -14.24 23.61 1.38
C LYS A 317 -13.74 23.21 2.76
N MET A 318 -12.72 22.36 2.78
CA MET A 318 -12.08 21.81 3.97
C MET A 318 -10.74 21.17 3.62
N PHE A 319 -9.86 21.12 4.62
CA PHE A 319 -8.63 20.33 4.60
C PHE A 319 -8.82 19.04 5.40
N VAL A 320 -8.36 17.91 4.85
CA VAL A 320 -8.17 16.65 5.55
C VAL A 320 -6.69 16.30 5.51
N LEU A 321 -6.04 16.37 6.67
CA LEU A 321 -4.60 16.21 6.80
C LEU A 321 -4.29 14.82 7.37
N LEU A 322 -3.77 13.93 6.52
CA LEU A 322 -3.39 12.57 6.87
C LEU A 322 -1.92 12.54 7.30
N CYS A 323 -1.65 12.17 8.56
CA CYS A 323 -0.34 12.15 9.19
C CYS A 323 0.41 13.48 8.99
N PRO A 324 -0.07 14.60 9.55
CA PRO A 324 0.42 15.92 9.17
C PRO A 324 1.88 16.16 9.56
N ALA A 325 2.63 16.74 8.62
CA ALA A 325 4.01 17.17 8.80
C ALA A 325 4.06 18.68 9.03
N TYR A 326 4.36 19.09 10.27
CA TYR A 326 4.43 20.50 10.68
C TYR A 326 5.70 20.77 11.46
N THR A 327 5.67 20.64 12.80
CA THR A 327 6.86 20.68 13.64
C THR A 327 7.16 19.27 14.11
N LEU A 328 8.18 18.68 13.52
CA LEU A 328 8.58 17.28 13.71
C LEU A 328 9.71 17.12 14.74
N LYS A 329 9.78 18.01 15.75
CA LYS A 329 10.82 17.95 16.82
C LYS A 329 10.86 16.60 17.51
N ASN A 330 9.69 15.98 17.66
CA ASN A 330 9.50 14.72 18.37
C ASN A 330 9.49 13.51 17.43
N MET A 331 9.92 13.68 16.17
CA MET A 331 10.16 12.57 15.26
C MET A 331 11.06 11.51 15.91
N ILE A 332 10.64 10.25 15.81
CA ILE A 332 11.37 9.08 16.29
C ILE A 332 12.21 8.49 15.14
N SER A 333 11.70 8.61 13.92
CA SER A 333 12.33 8.09 12.70
C SER A 333 13.81 8.46 12.57
N PRO A 334 14.67 7.55 12.05
CA PRO A 334 16.08 7.83 11.77
C PRO A 334 16.32 9.04 10.87
N TYR A 335 15.32 9.49 10.09
CA TYR A 335 15.39 10.75 9.33
C TYR A 335 15.83 11.94 10.19
N LYS A 336 15.52 11.92 11.49
CA LYS A 336 15.94 12.94 12.46
C LYS A 336 17.46 13.11 12.57
N VAL A 337 18.23 12.04 12.38
CA VAL A 337 19.70 12.08 12.46
C VAL A 337 20.29 12.87 11.28
N PHE A 338 19.64 12.82 10.12
CA PHE A 338 20.13 13.45 8.89
C PHE A 338 19.73 14.92 8.75
N ALA A 339 18.65 15.35 9.43
CA ALA A 339 18.11 16.70 9.30
C ALA A 339 19.12 17.85 9.55
N PRO A 340 20.01 17.81 10.56
CA PRO A 340 20.99 18.87 10.80
C PRO A 340 22.00 19.08 9.66
N PHE A 341 22.17 18.09 8.78
CA PHE A 341 23.14 18.12 7.68
C PHE A 341 22.54 18.58 6.35
N GLY A 342 21.27 18.98 6.32
CA GLY A 342 20.56 19.32 5.08
C GLY A 342 21.28 20.35 4.20
N ASN A 343 21.75 21.46 4.78
CA ASN A 343 22.48 22.49 4.01
C ASN A 343 23.77 21.94 3.41
N TRP A 344 24.53 21.15 4.19
CA TRP A 344 25.76 20.53 3.70
C TRP A 344 25.48 19.56 2.54
N VAL A 345 24.37 18.80 2.61
CA VAL A 345 23.93 17.93 1.51
C VAL A 345 23.56 18.74 0.27
N VAL A 346 22.82 19.83 0.41
CA VAL A 346 22.46 20.73 -0.71
C VAL A 346 23.71 21.27 -1.38
N ASP A 347 24.62 21.84 -0.60
CA ASP A 347 25.84 22.46 -1.10
C ASP A 347 26.71 21.41 -1.81
N THR A 348 26.88 20.22 -1.21
CA THR A 348 27.65 19.12 -1.81
C THR A 348 27.03 18.60 -3.11
N VAL A 349 25.70 18.43 -3.15
CA VAL A 349 25.02 17.95 -4.36
C VAL A 349 25.13 18.97 -5.49
N ARG A 350 24.99 20.26 -5.18
CA ARG A 350 25.15 21.35 -6.15
C ARG A 350 26.59 21.44 -6.65
N ASP A 351 27.57 21.40 -5.76
CA ASP A 351 29.01 21.46 -6.10
C ASP A 351 29.45 20.31 -7.01
N LEU A 352 28.85 19.13 -6.82
CA LEU A 352 29.11 17.93 -7.63
C LEU A 352 28.18 17.80 -8.85
N ARG A 353 27.23 18.72 -9.06
CA ARG A 353 26.22 18.68 -10.13
C ARG A 353 25.38 17.41 -10.14
N LEU A 354 24.99 16.94 -8.96
CA LEU A 354 24.21 15.73 -8.76
C LEU A 354 22.72 16.02 -8.50
N ASP A 355 22.20 17.18 -8.93
CA ASP A 355 20.83 17.63 -8.61
C ASP A 355 19.73 16.64 -9.07
N ARG A 356 20.05 15.81 -10.09
CA ARG A 356 19.17 14.77 -10.64
C ARG A 356 19.13 13.47 -9.81
N ILE A 357 19.96 13.30 -8.78
CA ILE A 357 20.04 12.04 -8.03
C ILE A 357 18.71 11.63 -7.39
N VAL A 358 17.89 12.62 -7.07
CA VAL A 358 16.54 12.47 -6.49
C VAL A 358 15.45 12.31 -7.56
N SER A 359 15.73 12.67 -8.81
CA SER A 359 14.87 12.60 -9.99
C SER A 359 14.93 11.25 -10.70
N GLU A 360 16.09 10.58 -10.68
CA GLU A 360 16.29 9.24 -11.26
C GLU A 360 15.69 8.14 -10.39
N ALA A 361 14.46 8.38 -9.95
CA ALA A 361 13.75 7.60 -8.98
C ALA A 361 13.45 6.18 -9.50
N GLN A 362 13.29 6.01 -10.82
CA GLN A 362 13.22 4.69 -11.48
C GLN A 362 14.54 3.90 -11.38
N GLU A 363 15.70 4.56 -11.40
CA GLU A 363 16.99 3.90 -11.20
C GLU A 363 17.18 3.53 -9.73
N LEU A 364 16.72 4.39 -8.80
CA LEU A 364 16.71 4.05 -7.37
C LEU A 364 15.70 2.94 -7.03
N ALA A 365 14.59 2.82 -7.78
CA ALA A 365 13.65 1.71 -7.68
C ALA A 365 14.29 0.36 -8.08
N ARG A 366 15.41 0.36 -8.81
CA ARG A 366 16.19 -0.87 -9.01
C ARG A 366 16.87 -1.35 -7.72
N LEU A 367 17.15 -0.46 -6.77
CA LEU A 367 17.68 -0.84 -5.46
C LEU A 367 16.64 -1.54 -4.59
N THR A 368 15.34 -1.28 -4.84
CA THR A 368 14.23 -1.96 -4.18
C THR A 368 13.74 -3.19 -4.96
N ALA A 369 14.25 -3.43 -6.18
CA ALA A 369 13.94 -4.63 -6.97
C ALA A 369 14.17 -5.95 -6.22
N PRO A 370 15.26 -6.11 -5.45
CA PRO A 370 15.50 -7.32 -4.68
C PRO A 370 14.39 -7.59 -3.64
N CYS A 371 13.73 -6.56 -3.11
CA CYS A 371 12.62 -6.71 -2.16
C CYS A 371 11.48 -7.61 -2.66
N MET A 372 11.39 -7.80 -3.97
CA MET A 372 10.35 -8.62 -4.61
C MET A 372 10.83 -10.03 -4.97
N GLU A 373 12.13 -10.32 -4.95
CA GLU A 373 12.70 -11.58 -5.46
C GLU A 373 12.36 -12.81 -4.60
N SER A 374 12.16 -12.63 -3.29
CA SER A 374 11.81 -13.73 -2.39
C SER A 374 11.08 -13.26 -1.12
N PRO A 375 10.27 -14.12 -0.48
CA PRO A 375 9.61 -13.77 0.78
C PRO A 375 10.54 -13.34 1.92
N PRO A 376 11.74 -13.95 2.13
CA PRO A 376 12.70 -13.45 3.11
C PRO A 376 13.18 -12.02 2.83
N LEU A 377 13.43 -11.69 1.56
CA LEU A 377 13.92 -10.37 1.16
C LEU A 377 12.81 -9.32 1.25
N MET A 378 11.58 -9.70 0.90
CA MET A 378 10.39 -8.88 1.17
C MET A 378 10.23 -8.56 2.66
N ARG A 379 10.40 -9.55 3.54
CA ARG A 379 10.38 -9.32 5.00
C ARG A 379 11.48 -8.36 5.45
N LEU A 380 12.70 -8.50 4.93
CA LEU A 380 13.80 -7.59 5.25
C LEU A 380 13.49 -6.16 4.81
N CYS A 381 12.98 -5.97 3.60
CA CYS A 381 12.59 -4.64 3.12
C CYS A 381 11.45 -4.02 3.93
N MET A 382 10.49 -4.84 4.37
CA MET A 382 9.45 -4.39 5.28
C MET A 382 9.99 -4.02 6.67
N GLN A 383 11.00 -4.73 7.17
CA GLN A 383 11.67 -4.34 8.42
C GLN A 383 12.43 -3.03 8.27
N LEU A 384 13.13 -2.82 7.15
CA LEU A 384 13.77 -1.55 6.84
C LEU A 384 12.74 -0.43 6.70
N TYR A 385 11.62 -0.67 6.04
CA TYR A 385 10.53 0.29 5.97
C TYR A 385 9.98 0.66 7.36
N ASN A 386 9.70 -0.35 8.19
CA ASN A 386 9.18 -0.16 9.55
C ASN A 386 10.16 0.62 10.44
N LEU A 387 11.47 0.51 10.20
CA LEU A 387 12.48 1.30 10.91
C LEU A 387 12.29 2.81 10.66
N PHE A 388 11.87 3.23 9.47
CA PHE A 388 11.69 4.64 9.11
C PHE A 388 10.29 5.18 9.45
N TYR A 389 9.25 4.36 9.38
CA TYR A 389 7.86 4.83 9.48
C TYR A 389 7.10 4.32 10.71
N GLY A 390 7.54 3.22 11.33
CA GLY A 390 6.93 2.68 12.55
C GLY A 390 6.68 1.15 12.51
N PRO A 391 6.39 0.53 13.65
CA PRO A 391 6.43 -0.93 13.84
C PRO A 391 5.27 -1.71 13.21
N LYS A 392 4.24 -1.04 12.69
CA LYS A 392 3.01 -1.67 12.15
C LYS A 392 2.64 -1.13 10.77
N ALA A 393 3.51 -1.29 9.78
CA ALA A 393 3.05 -1.18 8.40
C ALA A 393 2.19 -2.41 8.07
N ASP A 394 0.87 -2.21 7.97
CA ASP A 394 -0.10 -3.26 7.65
C ASP A 394 -0.26 -3.39 6.13
N PHE A 395 0.85 -3.65 5.43
CA PHE A 395 0.80 -3.95 4.01
C PHE A 395 0.55 -5.44 3.81
N GLY A 396 -0.50 -5.77 3.07
CA GLY A 396 -0.63 -7.12 2.50
C GLY A 396 0.59 -7.45 1.64
N PRO A 397 1.11 -8.69 1.69
CA PRO A 397 2.30 -9.09 0.92
C PRO A 397 2.15 -8.84 -0.59
N GLU A 398 0.92 -8.79 -1.10
CA GLU A 398 0.58 -8.47 -2.48
C GLU A 398 0.79 -6.99 -2.86
N ILE A 399 0.75 -6.07 -1.89
CA ILE A 399 0.90 -4.63 -2.12
C ILE A 399 2.37 -4.21 -2.12
N VAL A 400 3.21 -4.95 -1.37
CA VAL A 400 4.63 -4.63 -1.19
C VAL A 400 5.36 -4.45 -2.54
N PRO A 401 5.21 -5.35 -3.53
CA PRO A 401 5.84 -5.17 -4.85
C PRO A 401 5.36 -3.94 -5.62
N VAL A 402 4.08 -3.60 -5.51
CA VAL A 402 3.50 -2.42 -6.18
C VAL A 402 4.07 -1.14 -5.56
N TYR A 403 4.08 -1.08 -4.23
CA TYR A 403 4.57 0.07 -3.48
C TYR A 403 6.06 0.36 -3.72
N PHE A 404 6.92 -0.65 -3.65
CA PHE A 404 8.36 -0.47 -3.80
C PHE A 404 8.82 -0.19 -5.24
N ARG A 405 8.00 -0.48 -6.26
CA ARG A 405 8.28 -0.08 -7.65
C ARG A 405 7.90 1.36 -7.95
N GLN A 406 6.92 1.89 -7.23
CA GLN A 406 6.41 3.25 -7.42
C GLN A 406 7.19 4.28 -6.60
N LEU A 407 8.12 3.83 -5.75
CA LEU A 407 9.00 4.67 -4.96
C LEU A 407 10.47 4.47 -5.33
N PRO A 408 11.29 5.54 -5.29
CA PRO A 408 10.87 6.93 -5.03
C PRO A 408 10.09 7.56 -6.19
N GLY A 409 9.38 8.66 -5.90
CA GLY A 409 8.57 9.41 -6.85
C GLY A 409 9.23 10.64 -7.47
N GLY A 410 10.44 10.98 -7.03
CA GLY A 410 11.12 12.22 -7.43
C GLY A 410 10.89 13.38 -6.45
N THR A 411 11.89 14.26 -6.30
CA THR A 411 11.79 15.55 -5.61
C THR A 411 13.03 16.40 -5.93
N SER A 412 13.12 17.64 -5.44
CA SER A 412 14.38 18.39 -5.41
C SER A 412 15.10 18.25 -4.04
N ILE A 413 16.43 18.37 -4.07
CA ILE A 413 17.26 18.42 -2.86
C ILE A 413 16.93 19.65 -2.01
N GLN A 414 16.51 20.75 -2.64
CA GLN A 414 16.08 21.95 -1.94
C GLN A 414 14.75 21.74 -1.18
N ILE A 415 13.80 20.95 -1.71
CA ILE A 415 12.62 20.50 -0.94
C ILE A 415 13.03 19.61 0.23
N LEU A 416 13.97 18.67 0.05
CA LEU A 416 14.47 17.81 1.14
C LEU A 416 15.11 18.63 2.27
N ASN A 417 15.93 19.62 1.93
CA ASN A 417 16.51 20.53 2.92
C ASN A 417 15.43 21.37 3.62
N HIS A 418 14.42 21.81 2.88
CA HIS A 418 13.30 22.52 3.49
C HIS A 418 12.53 21.61 4.47
N ALA A 419 12.30 20.35 4.11
CA ALA A 419 11.64 19.39 5.00
C ALA A 419 12.46 19.13 6.28
N ALA A 420 13.80 19.23 6.22
CA ALA A 420 14.66 19.14 7.40
C ALA A 420 14.40 20.26 8.42
N ASP A 421 13.98 21.46 7.99
CA ASP A 421 13.58 22.52 8.91
C ASP A 421 12.37 22.10 9.77
N LEU A 422 11.43 21.32 9.22
CA LEU A 422 10.30 20.77 9.98
C LEU A 422 10.78 19.87 11.11
N VAL A 423 11.79 19.04 10.85
CA VAL A 423 12.42 18.12 11.82
C VAL A 423 13.19 18.88 12.90
N LEU A 424 13.84 19.98 12.54
CA LEU A 424 14.43 20.92 13.49
C LEU A 424 13.37 21.74 14.25
N GLY A 425 12.10 21.62 13.84
CA GLY A 425 10.96 22.25 14.47
C GLY A 425 10.72 23.70 14.06
N ASN A 426 11.18 24.07 12.87
CA ASN A 426 10.98 25.36 12.25
C ASN A 426 9.95 25.24 11.13
N PHE A 427 8.72 25.68 11.38
CA PHE A 427 7.73 25.86 10.31
C PHE A 427 7.83 27.28 9.75
N ARG A 428 8.55 27.41 8.64
CA ARG A 428 8.94 28.69 8.04
C ARG A 428 9.05 28.57 6.53
N LYS A 429 9.26 29.71 5.85
CA LYS A 429 9.68 29.72 4.45
C LYS A 429 11.10 29.16 4.29
N TYR A 430 11.48 28.83 3.06
CA TYR A 430 12.80 28.28 2.77
C TYR A 430 13.90 29.25 3.18
N ASN A 431 14.85 28.76 3.96
CA ASN A 431 15.93 29.55 4.50
C ASN A 431 17.16 29.54 3.59
N TYR A 432 17.21 30.51 2.68
CA TYR A 432 18.34 30.73 1.78
C TYR A 432 19.57 31.29 2.53
N PRO A 433 20.74 31.41 1.87
CA PRO A 433 21.85 32.16 2.41
C PRO A 433 21.45 33.60 2.81
N PRO A 434 22.06 34.20 3.87
CA PRO A 434 21.60 35.47 4.44
C PRO A 434 21.46 36.64 3.47
N GLN A 435 22.30 36.68 2.42
CA GLN A 435 22.22 37.72 1.38
C GLN A 435 20.96 37.56 0.51
N VAL A 436 20.63 36.33 0.13
CA VAL A 436 19.44 36.00 -0.66
C VAL A 436 18.18 36.20 0.17
N ASN A 437 18.18 35.81 1.46
CA ASN A 437 17.07 36.10 2.36
C ASN A 437 16.80 37.61 2.47
N ARG A 438 17.83 38.46 2.52
CA ARG A 438 17.63 39.92 2.57
C ARG A 438 16.96 40.43 1.31
N GLN A 439 17.29 39.88 0.15
CA GLN A 439 16.67 40.25 -1.12
C GLN A 439 15.23 39.73 -1.23
N LYS A 440 14.97 38.48 -0.82
CA LYS A 440 13.63 37.86 -0.95
C LYS A 440 12.65 38.27 0.16
N TYR A 441 13.13 38.43 1.38
CA TYR A 441 12.30 38.58 2.59
C TYR A 441 12.56 39.87 3.36
N GLY A 442 13.57 40.66 3.01
CA GLY A 442 13.97 41.85 3.78
C GLY A 442 14.66 41.53 5.12
N SER A 443 14.95 40.25 5.41
CA SER A 443 15.56 39.78 6.66
C SER A 443 16.72 38.82 6.36
N SER A 444 17.68 38.66 7.27
CA SER A 444 18.76 37.66 7.09
C SER A 444 18.31 36.21 7.32
N LYS A 445 17.12 36.02 7.91
CA LYS A 445 16.51 34.70 8.18
C LYS A 445 15.14 34.63 7.52
N ALA A 446 14.76 33.44 7.06
CA ALA A 446 13.41 33.21 6.56
C ALA A 446 12.34 33.42 7.65
N PRO A 447 11.19 34.05 7.30
CA PRO A 447 10.10 34.29 8.24
C PRO A 447 9.35 32.99 8.57
N PHE A 448 8.86 32.90 9.81
CA PHE A 448 7.95 31.84 10.23
C PHE A 448 6.57 32.03 9.63
N LEU A 449 5.90 30.92 9.36
CA LEU A 449 4.54 30.91 8.82
C LEU A 449 3.54 30.84 9.98
N ASP A 450 2.47 31.64 9.88
CA ASP A 450 1.45 31.74 10.92
C ASP A 450 0.23 30.89 10.57
N VAL A 451 0.08 29.76 11.24
CA VAL A 451 -1.06 28.84 11.08
C VAL A 451 -2.37 29.38 11.67
N SER A 452 -2.32 30.41 12.52
CA SER A 452 -3.54 31.04 13.08
C SER A 452 -4.34 31.81 12.01
N ARG A 453 -3.71 32.13 10.87
CA ARG A 453 -4.35 32.75 9.71
C ARG A 453 -5.25 31.78 8.93
N ILE A 454 -5.17 30.48 9.18
CA ILE A 454 -5.93 29.46 8.45
C ILE A 454 -7.38 29.46 8.93
N GLU A 455 -8.28 29.98 8.09
CA GLU A 455 -9.73 30.03 8.38
C GLU A 455 -10.51 28.81 7.85
N VAL A 456 -9.88 27.99 7.01
CA VAL A 456 -10.52 26.82 6.39
C VAL A 456 -10.73 25.73 7.44
N SER A 457 -11.91 25.10 7.42
CA SER A 457 -12.19 23.95 8.28
C SER A 457 -11.18 22.83 8.03
N THR A 458 -10.41 22.48 9.05
CA THR A 458 -9.30 21.54 8.95
C THR A 458 -9.53 20.36 9.87
N TYR A 459 -9.36 19.17 9.33
CA TYR A 459 -9.52 17.88 9.97
C TYR A 459 -8.22 17.11 9.90
N ILE A 460 -7.89 16.40 10.97
CA ILE A 460 -6.60 15.71 11.09
C ILE A 460 -6.87 14.23 11.36
N VAL A 461 -6.14 13.37 10.65
CA VAL A 461 -6.05 11.92 10.89
C VAL A 461 -4.57 11.62 11.15
N TYR A 462 -4.24 10.91 12.22
CA TYR A 462 -2.86 10.57 12.57
C TYR A 462 -2.82 9.20 13.26
N SER A 463 -1.62 8.63 13.40
CA SER A 463 -1.38 7.41 14.15
C SER A 463 -0.38 7.66 15.27
N THR A 464 -0.65 7.15 16.47
CA THR A 464 0.31 7.20 17.59
C THR A 464 1.51 6.27 17.39
N GLN A 465 1.47 5.43 16.35
CA GLN A 465 2.56 4.52 15.99
C GLN A 465 3.34 4.99 14.76
N ASP A 466 3.00 6.15 14.20
CA ASP A 466 3.78 6.78 13.13
C ASP A 466 5.07 7.36 13.71
N TRP A 467 6.24 6.84 13.34
CA TRP A 467 7.52 7.33 13.85
C TRP A 467 8.03 8.58 13.13
N ALA A 468 7.50 8.88 11.94
CA ALA A 468 7.81 10.09 11.20
C ALA A 468 7.01 11.30 11.73
N THR A 469 5.73 11.08 12.11
CA THR A 469 4.83 12.13 12.63
C THR A 469 4.14 11.76 13.96
N PRO A 470 4.87 11.30 15.00
CA PRO A 470 4.30 10.64 16.19
C PRO A 470 3.39 11.51 17.05
N GLU A 471 3.58 12.83 17.01
CA GLU A 471 2.98 13.75 17.97
C GLU A 471 2.25 14.92 17.30
N ALA A 472 1.48 14.64 16.25
CA ALA A 472 0.59 15.63 15.64
C ALA A 472 -0.48 16.18 16.62
N VAL A 473 -0.76 15.47 17.72
CA VAL A 473 -1.89 15.74 18.63
C VAL A 473 -1.64 16.90 19.58
N SER A 474 -0.44 17.01 20.15
CA SER A 474 -0.19 17.98 21.23
C SER A 474 -0.07 19.41 20.70
N ILE A 475 0.42 19.58 19.47
CA ILE A 475 0.69 20.91 18.89
C ILE A 475 -0.54 21.47 18.13
N PHE A 476 -1.41 20.62 17.56
CA PHE A 476 -2.56 21.06 16.75
C PHE A 476 -3.91 21.09 17.48
N SER A 477 -4.04 20.48 18.65
CA SER A 477 -5.34 20.37 19.36
C SER A 477 -5.96 21.72 19.74
N HIS A 478 -5.16 22.79 19.83
CA HIS A 478 -5.64 24.14 20.12
C HIS A 478 -6.07 24.93 18.87
N LEU A 479 -5.68 24.49 17.66
CA LEU A 479 -5.85 25.26 16.42
C LEU A 479 -6.91 24.66 15.48
N PHE A 480 -7.11 23.34 15.47
CA PHE A 480 -8.03 22.68 14.54
C PHE A 480 -8.88 21.59 15.21
N LYS A 481 -10.01 21.23 14.60
CA LYS A 481 -10.92 20.20 15.13
C LYS A 481 -10.34 18.81 14.87
N PRO A 482 -9.95 18.03 15.91
CA PRO A 482 -9.48 16.67 15.69
C PRO A 482 -10.66 15.76 15.30
N LEU A 483 -10.48 14.96 14.25
CA LEU A 483 -11.30 13.77 14.04
C LEU A 483 -10.52 12.60 14.63
N TYR A 484 -10.97 12.13 15.79
CA TYR A 484 -10.41 10.92 16.39
C TYR A 484 -10.86 9.71 15.58
N VAL A 485 -9.99 9.21 14.70
CA VAL A 485 -10.11 7.85 14.16
C VAL A 485 -9.08 7.02 14.93
N ARG A 486 -9.55 6.24 15.90
CA ARG A 486 -8.74 5.24 16.57
C ARG A 486 -8.55 4.09 15.57
N MET A 487 -7.42 4.08 14.86
CA MET A 487 -7.00 2.94 14.05
C MET A 487 -6.37 1.86 14.92
#